data_AF-A0A1Q6VT89-F1
#
_entry.id   AF-A0A1Q6VT89-F1
#
_cell.length_a   1.000
_cell.length_b   1.000
_cell.length_c   1.000
_cell.angle_alpha   90.00
_cell.angle_beta   90.00
_cell.angle_gamma   90.00
#
_symmetry.space_group_name_H-M   'P 1'
#
loop_
_entity.id
_entity.type
_entity.pdbx_description
1 polymer ?
#
loop_
_entity_poly.entity_id
_entity_poly.type
_entity_poly.pdbx_seq_one_letter_code
_entity_poly.pdbx_strand_id
1 'polypeptide(L)'
;MSTRVTTALSLFLATAMIPLLGAATGVTGSIIIAGNGPELPTIERLARVFEKGNPGNVVEIQWEQDSDPIELVKSGKAHLAVTGQTAQDLIAIPIAWDGIAVVVDSTNPVKEVTAQQVADVFAGKVKRWSALGGADTTIQVIDRPQYQHIRHRFMEALGIAGDIPKSAKVVRSDQTAISTVAGSLPAVTYASLGVALEAVGYGVNVSLLAIDRVEAAKETVRDGRYKLRRPVLLLSRKEPNPVAEAFAAFALSQDGQAIVDEIFISYRP
;
A
#
# COMPACT_ATOMS: atom_id res chain seq x y z
N MET A 1 -15.62 72.31 58.77
CA MET A 1 -15.98 71.03 59.42
C MET A 1 -16.71 70.15 58.40
N SER A 2 -16.06 69.06 58.01
CA SER A 2 -16.60 67.80 57.44
C SER A 2 -17.64 67.86 56.30
N THR A 3 -17.13 67.79 55.06
CA THR A 3 -17.83 67.31 53.87
C THR A 3 -17.87 65.78 53.90
N ARG A 4 -19.05 65.15 53.84
CA ARG A 4 -19.20 63.68 53.71
C ARG A 4 -19.39 63.32 52.24
N VAL A 5 -18.41 62.61 51.68
CA VAL A 5 -18.43 62.01 50.35
C VAL A 5 -19.05 60.61 50.48
N THR A 6 -20.13 60.35 49.77
CA THR A 6 -20.78 59.04 49.68
C THR A 6 -20.22 58.31 48.46
N THR A 7 -19.39 57.29 48.69
CA THR A 7 -18.79 56.46 47.64
C THR A 7 -19.81 55.41 47.17
N ALA A 8 -20.17 55.45 45.88
CA ALA A 8 -20.94 54.40 45.21
C ALA A 8 -20.02 53.20 44.93
N LEU A 9 -20.40 52.02 45.43
CA LEU A 9 -19.70 50.76 45.21
C LEU A 9 -20.30 50.07 43.97
N SER A 10 -19.63 50.22 42.83
CA SER A 10 -19.98 49.53 41.59
C SER A 10 -19.52 48.08 41.65
N LEU A 11 -20.47 47.14 41.77
CA LEU A 11 -20.20 45.70 41.74
C LEU A 11 -20.03 45.24 40.28
N PHE A 12 -18.79 45.14 39.79
CA PHE A 12 -18.47 44.45 38.54
C PHE A 12 -18.58 42.93 38.77
N LEU A 13 -19.65 42.33 38.26
CA LEU A 13 -19.77 40.88 38.18
C LEU A 13 -18.91 40.39 37.00
N ALA A 14 -17.68 39.95 37.29
CA ALA A 14 -16.84 39.30 36.30
C ALA A 14 -17.45 37.94 35.94
N THR A 15 -18.04 37.83 34.75
CA THR A 15 -18.40 36.53 34.15
C THR A 15 -17.12 35.78 33.84
N ALA A 16 -16.77 34.83 34.70
CA ALA A 16 -15.72 33.86 34.43
C ALA A 16 -16.15 33.02 33.22
N MET A 17 -15.52 33.27 32.06
CA MET A 17 -15.51 32.31 30.96
C MET A 17 -14.76 31.07 31.45
N ILE A 18 -15.51 30.04 31.80
CA ILE A 18 -14.96 28.69 31.97
C ILE A 18 -14.56 28.25 30.55
N PRO A 19 -13.27 28.00 30.26
CA PRO A 19 -12.92 27.39 28.99
C PRO A 19 -13.56 26.00 29.00
N LEU A 20 -14.45 25.75 28.05
CA LEU A 20 -14.98 24.43 27.78
C LEU A 20 -13.81 23.60 27.24
N LEU A 21 -13.02 23.03 28.15
CA LEU A 21 -12.05 22.01 27.82
C LEU A 21 -12.87 20.79 27.41
N GLY A 22 -13.15 20.68 26.11
CA GLY A 22 -13.59 19.44 25.51
C GLY A 22 -12.48 18.42 25.74
N ALA A 23 -12.59 17.67 26.84
CA ALA A 23 -11.86 16.42 26.99
C ALA A 23 -12.37 15.52 25.86
N ALA A 24 -11.66 15.50 24.73
CA ALA A 24 -11.71 14.36 23.86
C ALA A 24 -11.35 13.17 24.75
N THR A 25 -12.35 12.35 25.08
CA THR A 25 -12.13 11.01 25.60
C THR A 25 -11.51 10.20 24.47
N GLY A 26 -10.27 10.54 24.13
CA GLY A 26 -9.48 9.85 23.12
C GLY A 26 -9.17 8.48 23.68
N VAL A 27 -9.48 7.46 22.89
CA VAL A 27 -8.98 6.11 23.17
C VAL A 27 -7.46 6.20 23.33
N THR A 28 -6.92 5.63 24.41
CA THR A 28 -5.48 5.48 24.64
C THR A 28 -5.13 3.99 24.67
N GLY A 29 -3.94 3.62 24.19
CA GLY A 29 -3.50 2.24 24.18
C GLY A 29 -2.39 1.96 23.17
N SER A 30 -2.02 0.69 23.06
CA SER A 30 -1.05 0.21 22.07
C SER A 30 -1.69 -0.78 21.11
N ILE A 31 -1.34 -0.68 19.84
CA ILE A 31 -1.70 -1.67 18.81
C ILE A 31 -0.45 -2.17 18.10
N ILE A 32 -0.59 -3.35 17.48
CA ILE A 32 0.43 -3.96 16.63
C ILE A 32 -0.18 -4.08 15.23
N ILE A 33 0.49 -3.53 14.24
CA ILE A 33 0.15 -3.66 12.83
C ILE A 33 1.16 -4.60 12.19
N ALA A 34 0.69 -5.70 11.61
CA ALA A 34 1.50 -6.69 10.94
C ALA A 34 1.40 -6.56 9.41
N GLY A 35 2.51 -6.75 8.70
CA GLY A 35 2.54 -6.79 7.24
C GLY A 35 3.83 -7.39 6.69
N ASN A 36 3.89 -7.57 5.37
CA ASN A 36 5.02 -8.21 4.70
C ASN A 36 5.30 -7.67 3.28
N GLY A 37 4.60 -6.59 2.88
CA GLY A 37 4.60 -6.09 1.51
C GLY A 37 5.19 -4.68 1.35
N PRO A 38 5.04 -4.08 0.15
CA PRO A 38 5.55 -2.74 -0.17
C PRO A 38 4.85 -1.61 0.60
N GLU A 39 3.81 -1.92 1.36
CA GLU A 39 2.98 -0.95 2.09
C GLU A 39 3.70 -0.34 3.32
N LEU A 40 4.83 -0.91 3.76
CA LEU A 40 5.54 -0.50 4.98
C LEU A 40 5.77 1.03 5.07
N PRO A 41 6.36 1.72 4.08
CA PRO A 41 6.65 3.15 4.21
C PRO A 41 5.38 3.99 4.41
N THR A 42 4.28 3.61 3.75
CA THR A 42 2.97 4.26 3.90
C THR A 42 2.40 4.01 5.29
N ILE A 43 2.46 2.77 5.79
CA ILE A 43 1.94 2.41 7.12
C ILE A 43 2.74 3.08 8.23
N GLU A 44 4.06 3.15 8.13
CA GLU A 44 4.90 3.90 9.06
C GLU A 44 4.55 5.39 9.07
N ARG A 45 4.27 5.98 7.91
CA ARG A 45 3.91 7.40 7.83
C ARG A 45 2.52 7.65 8.40
N LEU A 46 1.56 6.76 8.13
CA LEU A 46 0.24 6.79 8.76
C LEU A 46 0.35 6.68 10.29
N ALA A 47 1.15 5.74 10.80
CA ALA A 47 1.40 5.55 12.23
C ALA A 47 1.94 6.82 12.88
N ARG A 48 3.01 7.39 12.33
CA ARG A 48 3.62 8.62 12.86
C ARG A 48 2.65 9.80 12.93
N VAL A 49 1.83 10.00 11.90
CA VAL A 49 0.86 11.11 11.88
C VAL A 49 -0.31 10.82 12.83
N PHE A 50 -0.78 9.57 12.90
CA PHE A 50 -1.81 9.15 13.83
C PHE A 50 -1.40 9.36 15.29
N GLU A 51 -0.22 8.90 15.69
CA GLU A 51 0.31 9.06 17.06
C GLU A 51 0.47 10.54 17.44
N LYS A 52 0.98 11.36 16.50
CA LYS A 52 1.10 12.81 16.71
C LYS A 52 -0.26 13.48 16.95
N GLY A 53 -1.30 13.04 16.25
CA GLY A 53 -2.66 13.55 16.39
C GLY A 53 -3.44 12.97 17.58
N ASN A 54 -2.98 11.85 18.14
CA ASN A 54 -3.66 11.13 19.22
C ASN A 54 -2.68 10.78 20.36
N PRO A 55 -2.27 11.78 21.18
CA PRO A 55 -1.32 11.56 22.26
C PRO A 55 -1.79 10.45 23.23
N GLY A 56 -0.89 9.54 23.57
CA GLY A 56 -1.19 8.38 24.42
C GLY A 56 -1.56 7.11 23.65
N ASN A 57 -1.68 7.17 22.32
CA ASN A 57 -1.70 5.99 21.47
C ASN A 57 -0.30 5.64 20.96
N VAL A 58 -0.02 4.34 20.87
CA VAL A 58 1.21 3.78 20.33
C VAL A 58 0.88 2.76 19.25
N VAL A 59 1.57 2.85 18.12
CA VAL A 59 1.45 1.95 16.98
C VAL A 59 2.78 1.24 16.78
N GLU A 60 2.85 -0.03 17.22
CA GLU A 60 3.97 -0.90 16.92
C GLU A 60 3.77 -1.54 15.53
N ILE A 61 4.83 -1.58 14.73
CA ILE A 61 4.81 -2.18 13.39
C ILE A 61 5.69 -3.42 13.39
N GLN A 62 5.08 -4.58 13.12
CA GLN A 62 5.79 -5.84 12.85
C GLN A 62 5.79 -6.11 11.35
N TRP A 63 6.95 -5.97 10.70
CA TRP A 63 7.04 -6.11 9.25
C TRP A 63 8.08 -7.13 8.83
N GLU A 64 7.63 -8.37 8.66
CA GLU A 64 8.49 -9.51 8.38
C GLU A 64 8.09 -10.15 7.05
N GLN A 65 9.03 -10.23 6.10
CA GLN A 65 8.76 -10.69 4.73
C GLN A 65 8.19 -12.11 4.65
N ASP A 66 8.53 -12.96 5.62
CA ASP A 66 8.14 -14.36 5.67
C ASP A 66 7.01 -14.62 6.68
N SER A 67 6.41 -13.56 7.22
CA SER A 67 5.25 -13.68 8.13
C SER A 67 3.92 -13.77 7.39
N ASP A 68 2.95 -14.40 8.04
CA ASP A 68 1.53 -14.34 7.66
C ASP A 68 0.80 -13.34 8.56
N PRO A 69 0.55 -12.10 8.09
CA PRO A 69 -0.08 -11.08 8.92
C PRO A 69 -1.54 -11.42 9.26
N ILE A 70 -2.23 -12.19 8.42
CA ILE A 70 -3.61 -12.63 8.66
C ILE A 70 -3.65 -13.56 9.87
N GLU A 71 -2.73 -14.53 9.92
CA GLU A 71 -2.62 -15.46 11.05
C GLU A 71 -2.15 -14.77 12.34
N LEU A 72 -1.34 -13.71 12.25
CA LEU A 72 -0.99 -12.89 13.42
C LEU A 72 -2.22 -12.19 14.02
N VAL A 73 -3.15 -11.70 13.20
CA VAL A 73 -4.41 -11.12 13.70
C VAL A 73 -5.34 -12.19 14.27
N LYS A 74 -5.50 -13.33 13.58
CA LYS A 74 -6.34 -14.44 14.07
C LYS A 74 -5.86 -15.00 15.40
N SER A 75 -4.55 -15.16 15.56
CA SER A 75 -3.94 -15.63 16.82
C SER A 75 -3.86 -14.57 17.91
N GLY A 76 -4.27 -13.32 17.62
CA GLY A 76 -4.27 -12.21 18.57
C GLY A 76 -2.89 -11.62 18.86
N LYS A 77 -1.87 -11.98 18.09
CA LYS A 77 -0.51 -11.42 18.18
C LYS A 77 -0.39 -10.04 17.53
N ALA A 78 -1.27 -9.75 16.57
CA ALA A 78 -1.43 -8.44 15.96
C ALA A 78 -2.88 -7.96 16.07
N HIS A 79 -3.06 -6.64 15.98
CA HIS A 79 -4.37 -6.00 16.00
C HIS A 79 -4.89 -5.71 14.59
N LEU A 80 -3.98 -5.35 13.67
CA LEU A 80 -4.27 -5.12 12.26
C LEU A 80 -3.30 -5.92 11.38
N ALA A 81 -3.80 -6.42 10.26
CA ALA A 81 -2.99 -7.00 9.19
C ALA A 81 -3.09 -6.11 7.95
N VAL A 82 -1.95 -5.79 7.33
CA VAL A 82 -1.90 -5.11 6.04
C VAL A 82 -1.73 -6.16 4.96
N THR A 83 -2.70 -6.26 4.04
CA THR A 83 -2.72 -7.31 3.02
C THR A 83 -3.53 -6.92 1.79
N GLY A 84 -3.32 -7.63 0.68
CA GLY A 84 -4.18 -7.56 -0.50
C GLY A 84 -5.23 -8.68 -0.58
N GLN A 85 -5.46 -9.39 0.53
CA GLN A 85 -6.40 -10.51 0.59
C GLN A 85 -7.40 -10.37 1.73
N THR A 86 -8.64 -10.78 1.48
CA THR A 86 -9.68 -10.85 2.51
C THR A 86 -9.58 -12.18 3.26
N ALA A 87 -10.01 -12.19 4.52
CA ALA A 87 -10.22 -13.43 5.29
C ALA A 87 -11.67 -13.48 5.79
N GLN A 88 -12.33 -14.62 5.67
CA GLN A 88 -13.78 -14.75 5.91
C GLN A 88 -14.20 -14.45 7.36
N ASP A 89 -13.28 -14.64 8.31
CA ASP A 89 -13.46 -14.46 9.74
C ASP A 89 -12.99 -13.09 10.26
N LEU A 90 -12.42 -12.26 9.40
CA LEU A 90 -11.91 -10.92 9.73
C LEU A 90 -12.74 -9.84 9.02
N ILE A 91 -12.78 -8.64 9.63
CA ILE A 91 -13.29 -7.44 8.97
C ILE A 91 -12.20 -6.95 8.01
N ALA A 92 -12.56 -6.66 6.77
CA ALA A 92 -11.67 -6.07 5.77
C ALA A 92 -12.03 -4.59 5.56
N ILE A 93 -11.08 -3.70 5.87
CA ILE A 93 -11.21 -2.25 5.68
C ILE A 93 -10.32 -1.84 4.50
N PRO A 94 -10.90 -1.55 3.32
CA PRO A 94 -10.12 -1.16 2.16
C PRO A 94 -9.63 0.29 2.30
N ILE A 95 -8.30 0.49 2.24
CA ILE A 95 -7.67 1.81 2.41
C ILE A 95 -7.02 2.37 1.14
N ALA A 96 -6.66 1.52 0.17
CA ALA A 96 -6.19 1.93 -1.15
C ALA A 96 -6.40 0.86 -2.23
N TRP A 97 -6.15 1.21 -3.49
CA TRP A 97 -5.79 0.30 -4.56
C TRP A 97 -4.27 0.34 -4.82
N ASP A 98 -3.74 -0.78 -5.26
CA ASP A 98 -2.38 -0.92 -5.79
C ASP A 98 -2.46 -1.58 -7.17
N GLY A 99 -1.83 -0.96 -8.17
CA GLY A 99 -1.62 -1.61 -9.47
C GLY A 99 -0.46 -2.59 -9.37
N ILE A 100 -0.47 -3.65 -10.17
CA ILE A 100 0.71 -4.52 -10.31
C ILE A 100 1.29 -4.23 -11.71
N ALA A 101 2.38 -3.48 -11.76
CA ALA A 101 3.01 -3.10 -13.02
C ALA A 101 3.89 -4.23 -13.56
N VAL A 102 3.92 -4.42 -14.88
CA VAL A 102 4.93 -5.26 -15.54
C VAL A 102 6.10 -4.36 -15.94
N VAL A 103 7.26 -4.63 -15.37
CA VAL A 103 8.46 -3.79 -15.45
C VAL A 103 9.49 -4.47 -16.34
N VAL A 104 10.03 -3.72 -17.30
CA VAL A 104 11.12 -4.12 -18.19
C VAL A 104 12.22 -3.07 -18.17
N ASP A 105 13.40 -3.40 -18.70
CA ASP A 105 14.44 -2.39 -18.93
C ASP A 105 13.92 -1.28 -19.87
N SER A 106 14.33 -0.03 -19.65
CA SER A 106 13.82 1.12 -20.42
C SER A 106 14.12 1.02 -21.93
N THR A 107 15.19 0.31 -22.30
CA THR A 107 15.64 0.11 -23.68
C THR A 107 14.91 -1.02 -24.38
N ASN A 108 14.08 -1.78 -23.68
CA ASN A 108 13.24 -2.80 -24.29
C ASN A 108 12.27 -2.11 -25.28
N PRO A 109 12.28 -2.49 -26.57
CA PRO A 109 11.43 -1.86 -27.59
C PRO A 109 9.95 -2.23 -27.43
N VAL A 110 9.61 -3.31 -26.72
CA VAL A 110 8.22 -3.69 -26.45
C VAL A 110 7.62 -2.68 -25.48
N LYS A 111 6.51 -2.04 -25.86
CA LYS A 111 5.80 -1.03 -25.04
C LYS A 111 4.42 -1.49 -24.58
N GLU A 112 3.83 -2.44 -25.29
CA GLU A 112 2.49 -2.95 -25.03
C GLU A 112 2.47 -4.47 -25.16
N VAL A 113 1.71 -5.10 -24.28
CA VAL A 113 1.38 -6.53 -24.32
C VAL A 113 -0.08 -6.73 -23.94
N THR A 114 -0.64 -7.88 -24.29
CA THR A 114 -1.94 -8.32 -23.76
C THR A 114 -1.75 -9.04 -22.42
N ALA A 115 -2.80 -9.11 -21.59
CA ALA A 115 -2.76 -9.91 -20.36
C ALA A 115 -2.36 -11.37 -20.63
N GLN A 116 -2.83 -11.95 -21.74
CA GLN A 116 -2.46 -13.31 -22.15
C GLN A 116 -0.97 -13.43 -22.49
N GLN A 117 -0.38 -12.44 -23.16
CA GLN A 117 1.07 -12.44 -23.43
C GLN A 117 1.89 -12.33 -22.15
N VAL A 118 1.45 -11.52 -21.18
CA VAL A 118 2.07 -11.48 -19.85
C VAL A 118 1.99 -12.86 -19.19
N ALA A 119 0.80 -13.47 -19.17
CA ALA A 119 0.61 -14.81 -18.62
C ALA A 119 1.54 -15.84 -19.29
N ASP A 120 1.66 -15.81 -20.62
CA ASP A 120 2.48 -16.76 -21.36
C ASP A 120 4.00 -16.54 -21.17
N VAL A 121 4.44 -15.30 -20.96
CA VAL A 121 5.83 -14.99 -20.58
C VAL A 121 6.15 -15.56 -19.20
N PHE A 122 5.32 -15.26 -18.20
CA PHE A 122 5.56 -15.72 -16.83
C PHE A 122 5.32 -17.22 -16.65
N ALA A 123 4.48 -17.85 -17.48
CA ALA A 123 4.36 -19.31 -17.56
C ALA A 123 5.48 -19.98 -18.37
N GLY A 124 6.39 -19.22 -18.98
CA GLY A 124 7.51 -19.74 -19.78
C GLY A 124 7.11 -20.33 -21.14
N LYS A 125 5.90 -20.06 -21.62
CA LYS A 125 5.45 -20.44 -22.97
C LYS A 125 6.05 -19.50 -24.02
N VAL A 126 6.13 -18.21 -23.72
CA VAL A 126 6.88 -17.23 -24.51
C VAL A 126 8.25 -17.04 -23.86
N LYS A 127 9.30 -17.41 -24.58
CA LYS A 127 10.68 -17.43 -24.06
C LYS A 127 11.60 -16.37 -24.68
N ARG A 128 11.15 -15.66 -25.72
CA ARG A 128 11.97 -14.68 -26.44
C ARG A 128 11.19 -13.40 -26.69
N TRP A 129 11.87 -12.26 -26.57
CA TRP A 129 11.28 -10.95 -26.82
C TRP A 129 10.87 -10.75 -28.29
N SER A 130 11.55 -11.40 -29.23
CA SER A 130 11.21 -11.39 -30.66
C SER A 130 9.78 -11.89 -30.95
N ALA A 131 9.23 -12.78 -30.12
CA ALA A 131 7.83 -13.22 -30.22
C ALA A 131 6.81 -12.12 -29.86
N LEU A 132 7.27 -11.04 -29.22
CA LEU A 132 6.48 -9.87 -28.81
C LEU A 132 6.90 -8.60 -29.57
N GLY A 133 7.66 -8.75 -30.67
CA GLY A 133 8.15 -7.62 -31.47
C GLY A 133 9.40 -6.94 -30.91
N GLY A 134 10.08 -7.56 -29.94
CA GLY A 134 11.32 -7.05 -29.38
C GLY A 134 12.59 -7.63 -29.98
N ALA A 135 13.72 -7.41 -29.30
CA ALA A 135 15.01 -7.95 -29.70
C ALA A 135 15.00 -9.50 -29.66
N ASP A 136 15.85 -10.14 -30.48
CA ASP A 136 15.97 -11.60 -30.46
C ASP A 136 16.83 -12.08 -29.27
N THR A 137 16.28 -11.95 -28.07
CA THR A 137 16.91 -12.33 -26.80
C THR A 137 15.98 -13.19 -25.97
N THR A 138 16.55 -14.11 -25.19
CA THR A 138 15.78 -14.94 -24.25
C THR A 138 15.27 -14.07 -23.11
N ILE A 139 13.98 -14.18 -22.77
CA ILE A 139 13.36 -13.44 -21.66
C ILE A 139 13.87 -14.01 -20.33
N GLN A 140 14.33 -13.11 -19.45
CA GLN A 140 14.69 -13.46 -18.08
C GLN A 140 13.58 -13.05 -17.12
N VAL A 141 12.80 -14.03 -16.64
CA VAL A 141 11.76 -13.76 -15.64
C VAL A 141 12.39 -13.56 -14.26
N ILE A 142 12.02 -12.48 -13.59
CA ILE A 142 12.33 -12.20 -12.20
C ILE A 142 11.03 -12.34 -11.39
N ASP A 143 10.96 -13.38 -10.56
CA ASP A 143 9.79 -13.77 -9.75
C ASP A 143 9.97 -13.40 -8.26
N ARG A 144 8.94 -13.69 -7.46
CA ARG A 144 8.91 -13.58 -5.99
C ARG A 144 8.78 -14.96 -5.34
N PRO A 145 9.06 -15.10 -4.03
CA PRO A 145 8.74 -16.31 -3.29
C PRO A 145 7.24 -16.66 -3.37
N GLN A 146 6.92 -17.96 -3.34
CA GLN A 146 5.55 -18.46 -3.54
C GLN A 146 4.53 -17.93 -2.53
N TYR A 147 4.98 -17.60 -1.32
CA TYR A 147 4.14 -17.08 -0.24
C TYR A 147 3.86 -15.57 -0.32
N GLN A 148 4.50 -14.82 -1.23
CA GLN A 148 4.26 -13.38 -1.33
C GLN A 148 2.92 -13.06 -1.98
N HIS A 149 2.15 -12.18 -1.34
CA HIS A 149 0.80 -11.82 -1.78
C HIS A 149 0.76 -11.20 -3.18
N ILE A 150 1.77 -10.42 -3.57
CA ILE A 150 1.83 -9.82 -4.91
C ILE A 150 1.96 -10.88 -6.00
N ARG A 151 2.74 -11.95 -5.78
CA ARG A 151 2.86 -13.09 -6.71
C ARG A 151 1.53 -13.79 -6.89
N HIS A 152 0.89 -14.14 -5.78
CA HIS A 152 -0.39 -14.84 -5.81
C HIS A 152 -1.44 -14.03 -6.60
N ARG A 153 -1.58 -12.73 -6.29
CA ARG A 153 -2.52 -11.86 -6.99
C ARG A 153 -2.16 -11.66 -8.46
N PHE A 154 -0.87 -11.54 -8.79
CA PHE A 154 -0.42 -11.44 -10.18
C PHE A 154 -0.79 -12.69 -10.98
N MET A 155 -0.52 -13.88 -10.46
CA MET A 155 -0.83 -15.15 -11.11
C MET A 155 -2.34 -15.38 -11.24
N GLU A 156 -3.10 -15.11 -10.17
CA GLU A 156 -4.56 -15.23 -10.15
C GLU A 156 -5.22 -14.30 -11.18
N ALA A 157 -4.83 -13.02 -11.19
CA ALA A 157 -5.41 -12.02 -12.10
C ALA A 157 -5.12 -12.33 -13.57
N LEU A 158 -4.03 -13.04 -13.86
CA LEU A 158 -3.64 -13.46 -15.21
C LEU A 158 -4.08 -14.89 -15.57
N GLY A 159 -4.74 -15.61 -14.66
CA GLY A 159 -5.19 -16.98 -14.89
C GLY A 159 -4.04 -17.98 -15.10
N ILE A 160 -2.87 -17.75 -14.49
CA ILE A 160 -1.72 -18.64 -14.60
C ILE A 160 -1.98 -19.87 -13.71
N ALA A 161 -2.46 -20.96 -14.31
CA ALA A 161 -2.84 -22.19 -13.60
C ALA A 161 -1.65 -23.05 -13.12
N GLY A 162 -0.44 -22.82 -13.65
CA GLY A 162 0.79 -23.52 -13.27
C GLY A 162 1.76 -22.64 -12.51
N ASP A 163 2.92 -23.18 -12.15
CA ASP A 163 3.99 -22.37 -11.55
C ASP A 163 4.79 -21.60 -12.60
N ILE A 164 5.34 -20.46 -12.17
CA ILE A 164 6.40 -19.76 -12.90
C ILE A 164 7.62 -20.71 -13.00
N PRO A 165 8.29 -20.82 -14.16
CA PRO A 165 9.38 -21.76 -14.35
C PRO A 165 10.47 -21.65 -13.28
N LYS A 166 10.99 -22.79 -12.81
CA LYS A 166 12.08 -22.86 -11.82
C LYS A 166 13.37 -22.14 -12.24
N SER A 167 13.52 -21.84 -13.54
CA SER A 167 14.62 -21.05 -14.09
C SER A 167 14.49 -19.54 -13.82
N ALA A 168 13.33 -19.07 -13.38
CA ALA A 168 13.14 -17.68 -13.00
C ALA A 168 14.00 -17.32 -11.79
N LYS A 169 14.57 -16.12 -11.79
CA LYS A 169 15.33 -15.62 -10.64
C LYS A 169 14.34 -15.13 -9.59
N VAL A 170 14.42 -15.63 -8.36
CA VAL A 170 13.53 -15.25 -7.26
C VAL A 170 14.20 -14.15 -6.42
N VAL A 171 13.48 -13.05 -6.18
CA VAL A 171 13.91 -11.94 -5.31
C VAL A 171 12.81 -11.56 -4.34
N ARG A 172 13.16 -10.94 -3.19
CA ARG A 172 12.20 -10.75 -2.09
C ARG A 172 11.52 -9.39 -2.01
N SER A 173 11.97 -8.37 -2.75
CA SER A 173 11.36 -7.03 -2.71
C SER A 173 11.18 -6.43 -4.09
N ASP A 174 10.22 -5.52 -4.21
CA ASP A 174 9.97 -4.76 -5.44
C ASP A 174 11.20 -3.95 -5.86
N GLN A 175 11.89 -3.31 -4.93
CA GLN A 175 13.14 -2.59 -5.20
C GLN A 175 14.23 -3.50 -5.77
N THR A 176 14.37 -4.72 -5.23
CA THR A 176 15.37 -5.69 -5.75
C THR A 176 14.99 -6.23 -7.12
N ALA A 177 13.70 -6.39 -7.38
CA ALA A 177 13.22 -6.83 -8.69
C ALA A 177 13.41 -5.76 -9.76
N ILE A 178 13.02 -4.53 -9.46
CA ILE A 178 13.19 -3.37 -10.33
C ILE A 178 14.69 -3.14 -10.61
N SER A 179 15.55 -3.16 -9.59
CA SER A 179 17.00 -3.00 -9.79
C SER A 179 17.64 -4.16 -10.56
N THR A 180 17.13 -5.39 -10.38
CA THR A 180 17.56 -6.54 -11.19
C THR A 180 17.19 -6.35 -12.67
N VAL A 181 15.99 -5.82 -12.95
CA VAL A 181 15.57 -5.51 -14.32
C VAL A 181 16.41 -4.38 -14.92
N ALA A 182 16.64 -3.30 -14.17
CA ALA A 182 17.49 -2.19 -14.61
C ALA A 182 18.93 -2.61 -14.95
N GLY A 183 19.42 -3.71 -14.36
CA GLY A 183 20.73 -4.29 -14.63
C GLY A 183 20.74 -5.43 -15.66
N SER A 184 19.59 -5.78 -16.25
CA SER A 184 19.48 -6.90 -17.19
C SER A 184 18.47 -6.59 -18.31
N LEU A 185 18.98 -6.22 -19.48
CA LEU A 185 18.19 -5.91 -20.68
C LEU A 185 17.09 -6.93 -21.03
N PRO A 186 17.33 -8.26 -20.97
CA PRO A 186 16.29 -9.23 -21.29
C PRO A 186 15.25 -9.45 -20.16
N ALA A 187 15.42 -8.81 -19.00
CA ALA A 187 14.63 -9.14 -17.83
C ALA A 187 13.24 -8.49 -17.81
N VAL A 188 12.31 -9.20 -17.17
CA VAL A 188 10.96 -8.73 -16.88
C VAL A 188 10.58 -9.13 -15.45
N THR A 189 9.89 -8.25 -14.75
CA THR A 189 9.30 -8.55 -13.45
C THR A 189 7.91 -7.93 -13.33
N TYR A 190 7.26 -8.18 -12.21
CA TYR A 190 6.10 -7.45 -11.74
C TYR A 190 6.41 -6.79 -10.40
N ALA A 191 5.79 -5.65 -10.09
CA ALA A 191 5.99 -4.92 -8.83
C ALA A 191 4.76 -4.05 -8.51
N SER A 192 4.64 -3.56 -7.27
CA SER A 192 3.67 -2.50 -6.97
C SER A 192 3.87 -1.32 -7.92
N LEU A 193 2.76 -0.80 -8.47
CA LEU A 193 2.78 0.30 -9.42
C LEU A 193 3.36 1.57 -8.80
N GLY A 194 3.02 1.87 -7.55
CA GLY A 194 3.56 3.04 -6.85
C GLY A 194 5.09 3.00 -6.78
N VAL A 195 5.64 1.86 -6.36
CA VAL A 195 7.09 1.65 -6.27
C VAL A 195 7.76 1.72 -7.65
N ALA A 196 7.11 1.16 -8.68
CA ALA A 196 7.63 1.18 -10.04
C ALA A 196 7.62 2.60 -10.65
N LEU A 197 6.56 3.39 -10.42
CA LEU A 197 6.47 4.78 -10.84
C LEU A 197 7.49 5.67 -10.12
N GLU A 198 7.71 5.47 -8.81
CA GLU A 198 8.78 6.15 -8.09
C GLU A 198 10.15 5.83 -8.68
N ALA A 199 10.44 4.56 -8.97
CA ALA A 199 11.71 4.17 -9.58
C ALA A 199 11.94 4.87 -10.93
N VAL A 200 10.91 4.95 -11.78
CA VAL A 200 10.95 5.73 -13.04
C VAL A 200 11.19 7.21 -12.75
N GLY A 201 10.47 7.79 -11.79
CA GLY A 201 10.62 9.19 -11.39
C GLY A 201 12.00 9.54 -10.85
N TYR A 202 12.68 8.60 -10.18
CA TYR A 202 14.06 8.72 -9.72
C TYR A 202 15.11 8.42 -10.80
N GLY A 203 14.68 8.10 -12.03
CA GLY A 203 15.58 7.86 -13.16
C GLY A 203 16.22 6.46 -13.17
N VAL A 204 15.64 5.48 -12.46
CA VAL A 204 16.04 4.08 -12.62
C VAL A 204 15.72 3.63 -14.05
N ASN A 205 16.64 2.87 -14.66
CA ASN A 205 16.57 2.48 -16.08
C ASN A 205 15.51 1.39 -16.36
N VAL A 206 14.24 1.68 -16.08
CA VAL A 206 13.12 0.77 -16.29
C VAL A 206 11.97 1.49 -16.98
N SER A 207 11.07 0.71 -17.59
CA SER A 207 9.80 1.19 -18.11
C SER A 207 8.68 0.20 -17.79
N LEU A 208 7.44 0.68 -17.80
CA LEU A 208 6.25 -0.12 -17.51
C LEU A 208 5.56 -0.47 -18.83
N LEU A 209 5.21 -1.74 -19.01
CA LEU A 209 4.43 -2.15 -20.17
C LEU A 209 2.96 -1.76 -20.01
N ALA A 210 2.38 -1.19 -21.08
CA ALA A 210 0.93 -1.11 -21.20
C ALA A 210 0.35 -2.52 -21.34
N ILE A 211 -0.79 -2.78 -20.69
CA ILE A 211 -1.49 -4.06 -20.76
C ILE A 211 -2.86 -3.85 -21.39
N ASP A 212 -3.16 -4.59 -22.46
CA ASP A 212 -4.42 -4.51 -23.19
C ASP A 212 -4.76 -3.07 -23.65
N ARG A 213 -3.74 -2.35 -24.15
CA ARG A 213 -3.82 -0.93 -24.54
C ARG A 213 -4.10 0.04 -23.39
N VAL A 214 -3.94 -0.39 -22.14
CA VAL A 214 -4.08 0.45 -20.95
C VAL A 214 -2.73 0.65 -20.29
N GLU A 215 -2.32 1.91 -20.17
CA GLU A 215 -1.12 2.30 -19.45
C GLU A 215 -1.21 1.95 -17.96
N ALA A 216 -0.09 1.53 -17.37
CA ALA A 216 0.03 1.31 -15.94
C ALA A 216 0.23 2.67 -15.24
N ALA A 217 -0.86 3.29 -14.79
CA ALA A 217 -0.87 4.61 -14.19
C ALA A 217 -1.85 4.68 -13.00
N LYS A 218 -1.68 5.66 -12.10
CA LYS A 218 -2.57 5.79 -10.93
C LYS A 218 -4.01 6.04 -11.37
N GLU A 219 -4.21 6.79 -12.44
CA GLU A 219 -5.50 7.15 -13.02
C GLU A 219 -6.24 5.93 -13.59
N THR A 220 -5.53 5.10 -14.36
CA THR A 220 -6.11 3.89 -14.98
C THR A 220 -6.36 2.79 -13.95
N VAL A 221 -5.59 2.75 -12.86
CA VAL A 221 -5.89 1.90 -11.71
C VAL A 221 -7.10 2.43 -10.94
N ARG A 222 -7.23 3.74 -10.74
CA ARG A 222 -8.35 4.36 -10.02
C ARG A 222 -9.69 4.09 -10.70
N ASP A 223 -9.79 4.38 -11.99
CA ASP A 223 -11.04 4.19 -12.75
C ASP A 223 -11.29 2.72 -13.15
N GLY A 224 -10.32 1.84 -12.91
CA GLY A 224 -10.44 0.40 -13.14
C GLY A 224 -10.32 -0.05 -14.58
N ARG A 225 -9.83 0.81 -15.49
CA ARG A 225 -9.39 0.39 -16.82
C ARG A 225 -8.19 -0.56 -16.73
N TYR A 226 -7.22 -0.29 -15.85
CA TYR A 226 -6.09 -1.20 -15.61
C TYR A 226 -6.52 -2.33 -14.67
N LYS A 227 -6.71 -3.52 -15.22
CA LYS A 227 -7.32 -4.67 -14.52
C LYS A 227 -6.38 -5.37 -13.55
N LEU A 228 -5.08 -5.28 -13.80
CA LEU A 228 -4.07 -5.92 -12.96
C LEU A 228 -3.82 -5.05 -11.71
N ARG A 229 -4.74 -5.12 -10.75
CA ARG A 229 -4.73 -4.35 -9.51
C ARG A 229 -5.23 -5.18 -8.32
N ARG A 230 -4.88 -4.79 -7.11
CA ARG A 230 -5.30 -5.41 -5.85
C ARG A 230 -5.70 -4.34 -4.83
N PRO A 231 -6.62 -4.63 -3.91
CA PRO A 231 -6.87 -3.71 -2.81
C PRO A 231 -5.69 -3.73 -1.83
N VAL A 232 -5.53 -2.64 -1.08
CA VAL A 232 -4.74 -2.58 0.14
C VAL A 232 -5.74 -2.54 1.29
N LEU A 233 -5.70 -3.56 2.14
CA LEU A 233 -6.67 -3.79 3.20
C LEU A 233 -5.98 -3.70 4.56
N LEU A 234 -6.69 -3.13 5.52
CA LEU A 234 -6.47 -3.39 6.94
C LEU A 234 -7.47 -4.46 7.38
N LEU A 235 -6.98 -5.63 7.81
CA LEU A 235 -7.84 -6.64 8.42
C LEU A 235 -7.80 -6.55 9.94
N SER A 236 -8.96 -6.67 10.58
CA SER A 236 -9.11 -6.71 12.03
C SER A 236 -10.05 -7.84 12.45
N ARG A 237 -10.02 -8.21 13.73
CA ARG A 237 -11.05 -9.09 14.31
C ARG A 237 -12.40 -8.35 14.36
N LYS A 238 -13.49 -9.13 14.45
CA LYS A 238 -14.87 -8.59 14.49
C LYS A 238 -15.12 -7.60 15.63
N GLU A 239 -14.45 -7.82 16.76
CA GLU A 239 -14.38 -6.89 17.89
C GLU A 239 -12.96 -6.32 17.92
N PRO A 240 -12.69 -5.23 17.18
CA PRO A 240 -11.35 -4.66 17.11
C PRO A 240 -11.00 -3.94 18.41
N ASN A 241 -9.69 -3.81 18.65
CA ASN A 241 -9.20 -2.88 19.66
C ASN A 241 -9.64 -1.45 19.27
N PRO A 242 -10.18 -0.62 20.17
CA PRO A 242 -10.66 0.71 19.83
C PRO A 242 -9.58 1.63 19.21
N VAL A 243 -8.30 1.44 19.55
CA VAL A 243 -7.18 2.17 18.92
C VAL A 243 -6.96 1.70 17.48
N ALA A 244 -7.16 0.40 17.21
CA ALA A 244 -7.06 -0.15 15.85
C ALA A 244 -8.19 0.36 14.95
N GLU A 245 -9.40 0.47 15.50
CA GLU A 245 -10.54 1.11 14.83
C GLU A 245 -10.26 2.60 14.55
N ALA A 246 -9.75 3.34 15.55
CA ALA A 246 -9.36 4.73 15.38
C ALA A 246 -8.25 4.92 14.33
N PHE A 247 -7.25 4.03 14.31
CA PHE A 247 -6.20 4.05 13.29
C PHE A 247 -6.77 3.80 11.88
N ALA A 248 -7.65 2.82 11.72
CA ALA A 248 -8.29 2.55 10.43
C ALA A 248 -9.18 3.72 9.97
N ALA A 249 -9.93 4.34 10.88
CA ALA A 249 -10.69 5.55 10.59
C ALA A 249 -9.78 6.71 10.18
N PHE A 250 -8.63 6.89 10.84
CA PHE A 250 -7.63 7.87 10.44
C PHE A 250 -7.05 7.57 9.05
N ALA A 251 -6.75 6.30 8.73
CA ALA A 251 -6.24 5.93 7.41
C ALA A 251 -7.24 6.28 6.28
N LEU A 252 -8.54 6.26 6.56
CA LEU A 252 -9.62 6.67 5.64
C LEU A 252 -9.90 8.18 5.66
N SER A 253 -9.36 8.92 6.63
CA SER A 253 -9.56 10.37 6.76
C SER A 253 -8.91 11.16 5.61
N GLN A 254 -9.16 12.48 5.58
CA GLN A 254 -8.57 13.33 4.56
C GLN A 254 -7.03 13.31 4.62
N ASP A 255 -6.46 13.39 5.82
CA ASP A 255 -5.01 13.40 6.02
C ASP A 255 -4.40 12.03 5.78
N GLY A 256 -5.07 10.96 6.23
CA GLY A 256 -4.65 9.58 5.99
C GLY A 256 -4.60 9.24 4.50
N GLN A 257 -5.66 9.58 3.75
CA GLN A 257 -5.70 9.32 2.32
C GLN A 257 -4.70 10.18 1.52
N ALA A 258 -4.33 11.38 2.00
CA ALA A 258 -3.25 12.16 1.40
C ALA A 258 -1.88 11.47 1.54
N ILE A 259 -1.65 10.76 2.65
CA ILE A 259 -0.46 9.91 2.85
C ILE A 259 -0.51 8.69 1.94
N VAL A 260 -1.67 8.03 1.83
CA VAL A 260 -1.87 6.87 0.95
C VAL A 260 -1.58 7.20 -0.52
N ASP A 261 -2.05 8.35 -1.00
CA ASP A 261 -1.92 8.78 -2.40
C ASP A 261 -0.47 9.06 -2.85
N GLU A 262 0.49 9.15 -1.92
CA GLU A 262 1.90 9.30 -2.27
C GLU A 262 2.40 8.08 -3.06
N ILE A 263 2.06 6.87 -2.60
CA ILE A 263 2.48 5.61 -3.23
C ILE A 263 1.31 4.90 -3.92
N PHE A 264 0.21 4.72 -3.19
CA PHE A 264 -0.94 3.94 -3.63
C PHE A 264 -2.03 4.85 -4.22
N ILE A 265 -3.16 4.26 -4.57
CA ILE A 265 -4.30 4.97 -5.14
C ILE A 265 -5.42 4.98 -4.10
N SER A 266 -5.71 6.13 -3.50
CA SER A 266 -6.82 6.28 -2.55
C SER A 266 -8.17 5.87 -3.16
N TYR A 267 -9.12 5.48 -2.30
CA TYR A 267 -10.50 5.16 -2.71
C TYR A 267 -11.36 6.40 -3.00
N ARG A 268 -10.76 7.60 -3.02
CA ARG A 268 -11.52 8.82 -3.27
C ARG A 268 -12.09 8.82 -4.70
N PRO A 269 -13.36 9.23 -4.87
CA PRO A 269 -13.87 9.62 -6.18
C PRO A 269 -13.12 10.84 -6.73
#